data_AF-A0A7K1C266-F1
#
_entry.id   AF-A0A7K1C266-F1
#
_cell.length_a   1.000
_cell.length_b   1.000
_cell.length_c   1.000
_cell.angle_alpha   90.00
_cell.angle_beta   90.00
_cell.angle_gamma   90.00
#
_symmetry.space_group_name_H-M   'P 1'
#
loop_
_entity.id
_entity.type
_entity.pdbx_description
1 polymer ?
#
loop_
_entity_poly.entity_id
_entity_poly.type
_entity_poly.pdbx_seq_one_letter_code
_entity_poly.pdbx_strand_id
1 'polypeptide(L)' 'YHASMLFSRNVVNLLLLMTKSVDGKPTGEVIPDFSDEIIDAATLTHGGSRRTPEGKK' A
#
# COMPACT_ATOMS: atom_id res chain seq x y z
N TYR A 1 8.80 24.05 1.79
CA TYR A 1 7.83 23.40 2.69
C TYR A 1 6.59 22.79 2.00
N HIS A 2 6.40 22.91 0.68
CA HIS A 2 5.24 22.30 -0.01
C HIS A 2 5.42 20.84 -0.41
N ALA A 3 6.63 20.44 -0.83
CA ALA A 3 6.92 19.06 -1.23
C ALA A 3 6.66 18.05 -0.11
N SER A 4 7.04 18.39 1.14
CA SER A 4 6.78 17.53 2.31
C SER A 4 5.29 17.30 2.55
N MET A 5 4.45 18.34 2.43
CA MET A 5 3.00 18.19 2.58
C MET A 5 2.40 17.32 1.48
N LEU A 6 2.82 17.53 0.22
CA LEU A 6 2.35 16.73 -0.91
C LEU A 6 2.80 15.26 -0.79
N PHE A 7 4.05 15.04 -0.39
CA PHE A 7 4.59 13.70 -0.19
C PHE A 7 3.87 12.96 0.95
N SER A 8 3.66 13.62 2.09
CA SER A 8 2.91 13.02 3.21
C SER A 8 1.49 12.63 2.82
N ARG A 9 0.81 13.44 1.98
CA ARG A 9 -0.51 13.07 1.45
C ARG A 9 -0.44 11.80 0.59
N ASN A 10 0.55 11.68 -0.28
CA ASN A 10 0.73 10.49 -1.11
C ASN A 10 1.00 9.24 -0.25
N VAL A 11 1.85 9.35 0.77
CA VAL A 11 2.17 8.24 1.69
C VAL A 11 0.93 7.83 2.50
N VAL A 12 0.16 8.79 3.00
CA VAL A 12 -1.09 8.51 3.75
C VAL A 12 -2.10 7.80 2.86
N ASN A 13 -2.28 8.27 1.62
CA ASN A 13 -3.19 7.64 0.67
C ASN A 13 -2.80 6.18 0.38
N LEU A 14 -1.50 5.93 0.16
CA LEU A 14 -0.99 4.57 -0.05
C LEU A 14 -1.19 3.69 1.20
N LEU A 15 -0.95 4.23 2.41
CA LEU A 15 -1.16 3.50 3.65
C LEU A 15 -2.63 3.15 3.88
N LEU A 16 -3.56 4.05 3.54
CA LEU A 16 -5.00 3.81 3.68
C LEU A 16 -5.48 2.62 2.84
N LEU A 17 -4.88 2.38 1.67
CA LEU A 17 -5.16 1.19 0.85
C LEU A 17 -4.76 -0.12 1.55
N MET A 18 -3.83 -0.09 2.50
CA MET A 18 -3.34 -1.27 3.24
C MET A 18 -3.95 -1.43 4.63
N THR A 19 -4.74 -0.48 5.10
CA THR A 19 -5.35 -0.53 6.44
C THR A 19 -6.67 -1.27 6.42
N LYS A 20 -6.80 -2.30 7.27
CA LYS A 20 -8.04 -3.08 7.37
C LYS A 20 -9.00 -2.47 8.39
N SER A 21 -10.27 -2.39 8.01
CA SER A 21 -11.38 -2.02 8.90
C SER A 21 -12.36 -3.18 9.05
N VAL A 22 -12.89 -3.37 10.25
CA VAL A 22 -13.96 -4.35 10.55
C VAL A 22 -15.05 -3.60 11.32
N ASP A 23 -16.30 -3.73 10.88
CA ASP A 23 -17.45 -3.01 11.45
C ASP A 23 -17.23 -1.48 11.54
N GLY A 24 -16.57 -0.92 10.54
CA GLY A 24 -16.26 0.52 10.47
C GLY A 24 -15.16 0.98 11.43
N LYS A 25 -14.49 0.07 12.14
CA LYS A 25 -13.38 0.38 13.05
C LYS A 25 -12.04 -0.09 12.47
N PRO A 26 -10.98 0.73 12.55
CA PRO A 26 -9.64 0.30 12.17
C PRO A 26 -9.18 -0.85 13.05
N THR A 27 -8.64 -1.89 12.42
CA THR A 27 -8.06 -3.05 13.14
C THR A 27 -6.66 -2.77 13.68
N GLY A 28 -5.98 -1.74 13.15
CA GLY A 28 -4.56 -1.48 13.37
C GLY A 28 -3.63 -2.37 12.55
N GLU A 29 -4.17 -3.33 11.78
CA GLU A 29 -3.40 -4.17 10.88
C GLU A 29 -3.06 -3.40 9.59
N VAL A 30 -1.81 -3.53 9.15
CA VAL A 30 -1.32 -3.05 7.85
C VAL A 30 -0.98 -4.28 7.01
N ILE A 31 -1.89 -4.63 6.09
CA ILE A 31 -1.79 -5.84 5.27
C ILE A 31 -1.89 -5.39 3.82
N PRO A 32 -0.80 -5.47 3.02
CA PRO A 32 -0.86 -5.18 1.60
C PRO A 32 -1.83 -6.14 0.89
N ASP A 33 -2.78 -5.57 0.14
CA ASP A 33 -3.67 -6.33 -0.75
C ASP A 33 -3.07 -6.37 -2.15
N PHE A 34 -2.44 -7.49 -2.52
CA PHE A 34 -1.83 -7.63 -3.85
C PHE A 34 -2.84 -7.83 -4.99
N SER A 35 -4.14 -7.89 -4.70
CA SER A 35 -5.16 -7.80 -5.75
C SER A 35 -5.46 -6.35 -6.16
N ASP A 36 -5.04 -5.37 -5.35
CA ASP A 36 -5.10 -3.94 -5.71
C ASP A 36 -3.94 -3.58 -6.64
N GLU A 37 -4.27 -3.00 -7.80
CA GLU A 37 -3.29 -2.65 -8.85
C GLU A 37 -2.19 -1.70 -8.34
N ILE A 38 -2.52 -0.76 -7.44
CA ILE A 38 -1.57 0.22 -6.92
C ILE A 38 -0.61 -0.48 -5.97
N ILE A 39 -1.11 -1.35 -5.08
CA ILE A 39 -0.29 -2.09 -4.13
C ILE A 39 0.62 -3.09 -4.83
N ASP A 40 0.11 -3.82 -5.83
CA ASP A 40 0.91 -4.79 -6.58
C ASP A 40 2.00 -4.09 -7.41
N ALA A 41 1.67 -2.98 -8.07
CA ALA A 41 2.63 -2.19 -8.83
C ALA A 41 3.72 -1.52 -7.95
N ALA A 42 3.37 -1.12 -6.72
CA ALA A 42 4.29 -0.43 -5.81
C ALA A 42 5.19 -1.38 -5.00
N THR A 43 4.79 -2.63 -4.81
CA THR A 43 5.52 -3.57 -3.92
C THR A 43 6.64 -4.31 -4.64
N LEU A 44 7.89 -3.97 -4.32
CA LEU A 44 9.07 -4.62 -4.91
C LEU A 44 9.47 -5.94 -4.23
N THR A 45 9.16 -6.10 -2.94
CA THR A 45 9.54 -7.28 -2.14
C THR A 45 8.52 -7.52 -1.02
N HIS A 46 8.23 -8.77 -0.71
CA HIS A 46 7.43 -9.14 0.46
C HIS A 46 7.79 -10.55 0.95
N GLY A 47 7.76 -10.80 2.26
CA GLY A 47 8.06 -12.12 2.83
C GLY A 47 9.46 -12.65 2.50
N GLY A 48 10.46 -11.77 2.37
CA GLY A 48 11.83 -12.15 2.03
C GLY A 48 12.07 -12.51 0.56
N SER A 49 11.07 -12.33 -0.31
CA SER A 49 11.16 -12.61 -1.74
C SER A 49 10.90 -11.37 -2.58
N ARG A 50 11.59 -11.26 -3.73
CA ARG A 50 11.30 -10.22 -4.73
C ARG A 50 9.92 -10.49 -5.34
N ARG A 51 9.15 -9.41 -5.54
CA ARG A 51 7.88 -9.43 -6.26
C ARG A 51 8.05 -8.76 -7.63
N THR A 52 7.25 -9.22 -8.58
CA THR A 52 7.03 -8.60 -9.88
C THR A 52 5.53 -8.41 -10.04
N PRO A 53 5.05 -7.22 -10.43
CA PRO A 53 3.62 -6.99 -10.60
C PRO A 53 3.02 -7.99 -11.60
N GLU A 54 1.82 -8.47 -11.32
CA GLU A 54 1.08 -9.33 -12.24
C GLU A 54 0.82 -8.56 -13.54
N GLY A 55 1.30 -9.10 -14.67
CA GLY A 55 1.17 -8.48 -15.99
C GLY A 55 2.41 -7.77 -16.53
N LYS A 56 3.50 -7.65 -15.76
CA LYS A 56 4.81 -7.20 -16.30
C LYS A 56 5.74 -8.40 -16.50
N LYS A 57 5.85 -8.87 -17.75
CA LYS A 57 6.91 -9.76 -18.22
C LYS A 57 8.23 -9.01 -18.37
#